data_AF-A0A1W2AK55-F1
#
_entry.id   AF-A0A1W2AK55-F1
#
_cell.length_a   1.000
_cell.length_b   1.000
_cell.length_c   1.000
_cell.angle_alpha   90.00
_cell.angle_beta   90.00
_cell.angle_gamma   90.00
#
_symmetry.space_group_name_H-M   'P 1'
#
loop_
_entity.id
_entity.type
_entity.pdbx_description
1 polymer ?
#
loop_
_entity_poly.entity_id
_entity_poly.type
_entity_poly.pdbx_seq_one_letter_code
_entity_poly.pdbx_strand_id
1 'polypeptide(L)'
;MLKHLLLFLLIAAPFALLAQNSVSGTVYDFDNKTFPLQNVKVKNLSNNQLTLTKAAGQFSISARVGDLLEFSMMGYHTDTLYLINLLPKTVYLPGNSTALKEVEVVGVRINPSILGPDPQARAYKRFTPEGLQGKGNNDRAGGLLFNLGYGKYKRQQEKIRQLEERDRYQNEINTIFTEEYVADLVKLKGQDLKDFMSMYRPPEELVKSERPFNYAMYTIKAYHTWLKLPPEQRRNPPMPVLKVN
;
A
#
# COMPACT_ATOMS: atom_id res chain seq x y z
N MET A 1 36.29 -91.85 -25.71
CA MET A 1 36.73 -90.46 -25.86
C MET A 1 35.58 -89.53 -26.27
N LEU A 2 34.93 -89.71 -27.43
CA LEU A 2 33.82 -88.83 -27.87
C LEU A 2 32.61 -88.82 -26.91
N LYS A 3 32.29 -89.96 -26.29
CA LYS A 3 31.19 -90.09 -25.31
C LYS A 3 31.42 -89.29 -24.01
N HIS A 4 32.67 -89.12 -23.59
CA HIS A 4 33.01 -88.37 -22.37
C HIS A 4 33.07 -86.87 -22.64
N LEU A 5 33.47 -86.48 -23.87
CA LEU A 5 33.44 -85.09 -24.33
C LEU A 5 31.99 -84.56 -24.49
N LEU A 6 31.08 -85.40 -24.99
CA LEU A 6 29.64 -85.09 -25.05
C LEU A 6 29.01 -84.88 -23.65
N LEU A 7 29.42 -85.68 -22.66
CA LEU A 7 28.92 -85.58 -21.29
C LEU A 7 29.45 -84.32 -20.58
N PHE A 8 30.71 -83.95 -20.84
CA PHE A 8 31.28 -82.69 -20.36
C PHE A 8 30.60 -81.47 -21.00
N LEU A 9 30.30 -81.51 -22.29
CA LEU A 9 29.54 -80.46 -22.98
C LEU A 9 28.12 -80.30 -22.41
N LEU A 10 27.45 -81.40 -22.09
CA LEU A 10 26.08 -81.40 -21.52
C LEU A 10 26.04 -80.79 -20.10
N ILE A 11 27.10 -80.99 -19.31
CA ILE A 11 27.23 -80.44 -17.95
C ILE A 11 27.69 -78.97 -17.98
N ALA A 12 28.45 -78.56 -19.00
CA ALA A 12 28.89 -77.17 -19.17
C ALA A 12 27.83 -76.26 -19.83
N ALA A 13 26.90 -76.83 -20.62
CA ALA A 13 25.82 -76.09 -21.30
C ALA A 13 24.93 -75.21 -20.38
N PRO A 14 24.49 -75.64 -19.18
CA PRO A 14 23.63 -74.80 -18.33
C PRO A 14 24.32 -73.55 -17.76
N PHE A 15 25.66 -73.47 -17.76
CA PHE A 15 26.38 -72.28 -17.29
C PHE A 15 26.31 -71.11 -18.30
N ALA A 16 26.00 -71.38 -19.57
CA ALA A 16 25.86 -70.34 -20.59
C ALA A 16 24.50 -69.62 -20.57
N LEU A 17 23.55 -70.04 -19.73
CA LEU A 17 22.18 -69.52 -19.67
C LEU A 17 21.91 -68.51 -18.55
N LEU A 18 22.95 -67.88 -17.98
CA LEU A 18 22.78 -66.71 -17.11
C LEU A 18 22.49 -65.44 -17.95
N ALA A 19 21.42 -65.47 -18.74
CA ALA A 19 20.85 -64.26 -19.31
C ALA A 19 20.17 -63.50 -18.16
N GLN A 20 20.88 -62.56 -17.56
CA GLN A 20 20.30 -61.64 -16.59
C GLN A 20 19.28 -60.77 -17.33
N ASN A 21 17.99 -60.99 -17.09
CA ASN A 21 16.92 -60.11 -17.56
C ASN A 21 17.22 -58.70 -17.06
N SER A 22 17.77 -57.89 -17.94
CA SER A 22 18.23 -56.55 -17.65
C SER A 22 17.69 -55.62 -18.70
N VAL A 23 17.35 -54.42 -18.24
CA VAL A 23 16.91 -53.33 -19.07
C VAL A 23 18.01 -52.28 -19.07
N SER A 24 18.40 -51.89 -20.26
CA SER A 24 19.36 -50.83 -20.49
C SER A 24 18.66 -49.59 -21.03
N GLY A 25 19.33 -48.45 -20.90
CA GLY A 25 18.77 -47.22 -21.38
C GLY A 25 19.69 -46.03 -21.18
N THR A 26 19.21 -44.86 -21.57
CA THR A 26 19.93 -43.60 -21.40
C THR A 26 18.98 -42.54 -20.84
N VAL A 27 19.46 -41.79 -19.86
CA VAL A 27 18.71 -40.70 -19.22
C VAL A 27 19.25 -39.36 -19.72
N TYR A 28 18.34 -38.50 -20.16
CA TYR A 28 18.62 -37.15 -20.65
C TYR A 28 17.85 -36.12 -19.83
N ASP A 29 18.29 -34.87 -19.93
CA ASP A 29 17.55 -33.71 -19.44
C ASP A 29 16.30 -33.46 -20.30
N PHE A 30 15.17 -33.10 -19.68
CA PHE A 30 13.92 -32.81 -20.39
C PHE A 30 13.99 -31.50 -21.21
N ASP A 31 14.61 -30.46 -20.64
CA ASP A 31 14.75 -29.15 -21.28
C ASP A 31 15.82 -29.21 -22.37
N ASN A 32 16.95 -29.89 -22.08
CA ASN A 32 17.99 -30.16 -23.07
C ASN A 32 18.10 -31.65 -23.41
N LYS A 33 17.29 -32.08 -24.39
CA LYS A 33 17.19 -33.48 -24.87
C LYS A 33 18.50 -34.10 -25.41
N THR A 34 19.55 -33.29 -25.59
CA THR A 34 20.87 -33.76 -26.03
C THR A 34 21.86 -33.96 -24.88
N PHE A 35 21.52 -33.45 -23.68
CA PHE A 35 22.40 -33.47 -22.52
C PHE A 35 22.16 -34.73 -21.67
N PRO A 36 23.10 -35.68 -21.60
CA PRO A 36 22.94 -36.89 -20.81
C PRO A 36 23.13 -36.62 -19.32
N LEU A 37 22.32 -37.26 -18.48
CA LEU A 37 22.37 -37.10 -17.02
C LEU A 37 23.19 -38.22 -16.36
N GLN A 38 24.33 -37.85 -15.77
CA GLN A 38 25.18 -38.72 -14.98
C GLN A 38 24.71 -38.80 -13.52
N ASN A 39 24.99 -39.92 -12.82
CA ASN A 39 24.69 -40.14 -11.40
C ASN A 39 23.19 -40.09 -11.05
N VAL A 40 22.31 -40.34 -12.01
CA VAL A 40 20.89 -40.55 -11.75
C VAL A 40 20.74 -41.90 -11.05
N LYS A 41 20.04 -41.90 -9.91
CA LYS A 41 19.71 -43.10 -9.17
C LYS A 41 18.53 -43.79 -9.83
N VAL A 42 18.79 -44.99 -10.37
CA VAL A 42 17.78 -45.86 -10.97
C VAL A 42 17.51 -47.01 -10.00
N LYS A 43 16.30 -47.06 -9.46
CA LYS A 43 15.88 -48.07 -8.48
C LYS A 43 14.72 -48.88 -9.07
N ASN A 44 14.82 -50.20 -9.04
CA ASN A 44 13.66 -51.04 -9.32
C ASN A 44 12.87 -51.23 -8.02
N LEU A 45 11.61 -50.78 -8.00
CA LEU A 45 10.76 -50.81 -6.82
C LEU A 45 10.25 -52.23 -6.49
N SER A 46 10.19 -53.14 -7.48
CA SER A 46 9.76 -54.53 -7.28
C SER A 46 10.83 -55.37 -6.58
N ASN A 47 12.09 -55.22 -6.96
CA ASN A 47 13.19 -56.09 -6.50
C ASN A 47 14.26 -55.36 -5.66
N ASN A 48 14.07 -54.07 -5.39
CA ASN A 48 14.97 -53.19 -4.63
C ASN A 48 16.40 -53.08 -5.18
N GLN A 49 16.66 -53.49 -6.42
CA GLN A 49 17.96 -53.27 -7.06
C GLN A 49 18.15 -51.78 -7.37
N LEU A 50 19.40 -51.34 -7.30
CA LEU A 50 19.78 -49.95 -7.50
C LEU A 50 21.02 -49.88 -8.37
N THR A 51 21.02 -48.95 -9.32
CA THR A 51 22.18 -48.62 -10.16
C THR A 51 22.28 -47.11 -10.36
N LEU A 52 23.43 -46.62 -10.79
CA LEU A 52 23.67 -45.21 -11.13
C LEU A 52 23.95 -45.09 -12.63
N THR A 53 23.48 -44.00 -13.25
CA THR A 53 23.86 -43.71 -14.64
C THR A 53 25.33 -43.33 -14.76
N LYS A 54 25.97 -43.78 -15.84
CA LYS A 54 27.36 -43.43 -16.20
C LYS A 54 27.47 -42.02 -16.79
N ALA A 55 28.69 -41.57 -17.08
CA ALA A 55 28.97 -40.25 -17.68
C ALA A 55 28.18 -39.95 -18.97
N ALA A 56 27.90 -40.98 -19.77
CA ALA A 56 27.09 -40.85 -20.99
C ALA A 56 25.57 -40.99 -20.73
N GLY A 57 25.10 -40.92 -19.48
CA GLY A 57 23.69 -41.09 -19.09
C GLY A 57 23.18 -42.53 -19.15
N GLN A 58 24.04 -43.50 -19.47
CA GLN A 58 23.67 -44.90 -19.67
C GLN A 58 23.44 -45.62 -18.34
N PHE A 59 22.39 -46.42 -18.26
CA PHE A 59 22.13 -47.34 -17.16
C PHE A 59 21.90 -48.77 -17.65
N SER A 60 22.14 -49.73 -16.76
CA SER A 60 21.72 -51.12 -16.92
C SER A 60 21.34 -51.66 -15.55
N ILE A 61 20.13 -52.19 -15.42
CA ILE A 61 19.57 -52.73 -14.18
C ILE A 61 18.85 -54.04 -14.46
N SER A 62 18.93 -55.00 -13.55
CA SER A 62 18.16 -56.25 -13.68
C SER A 62 16.68 -56.01 -13.33
N ALA A 63 15.80 -56.32 -14.27
CA ALA A 63 14.38 -56.04 -14.16
C ALA A 63 13.56 -57.02 -15.03
N ARG A 64 12.28 -57.17 -14.71
CA ARG A 64 11.33 -58.01 -15.45
C ARG A 64 10.23 -57.13 -16.05
N VAL A 65 9.56 -57.67 -17.06
CA VAL A 65 8.34 -57.05 -17.60
C VAL A 65 7.31 -57.00 -16.48
N GLY A 66 6.71 -55.83 -16.27
CA GLY A 66 5.80 -55.52 -15.18
C GLY A 66 6.42 -54.80 -13.98
N ASP A 67 7.75 -54.64 -13.94
CA ASP A 67 8.40 -53.89 -12.86
C ASP A 67 8.28 -52.36 -13.05
N LEU A 68 8.34 -51.65 -11.92
CA LEU A 68 8.35 -50.19 -11.87
C LEU A 68 9.76 -49.69 -11.54
N LEU A 69 10.37 -48.93 -12.45
CA LEU A 69 11.66 -48.28 -12.25
C LEU A 69 11.46 -46.83 -11.81
N GLU A 70 12.13 -46.43 -10.74
CA GLU A 70 12.18 -45.06 -10.24
C GLU A 70 13.52 -44.42 -10.62
N PHE A 71 13.46 -43.22 -11.17
CA PHE A 71 14.60 -42.39 -11.54
C PHE A 71 14.62 -41.15 -10.66
N SER A 72 15.70 -40.95 -9.90
CA SER A 72 15.83 -39.80 -9.00
C SER A 72 17.23 -39.16 -9.10
N MET A 73 17.26 -37.83 -9.09
CA MET A 73 18.49 -37.04 -9.10
C MET A 73 18.27 -35.72 -8.38
N MET A 74 19.29 -35.22 -7.69
CA MET A 74 19.22 -33.92 -7.01
C MET A 74 19.00 -32.81 -8.03
N GLY A 75 18.05 -31.91 -7.76
CA GLY A 75 17.70 -30.83 -8.69
C GLY A 75 16.75 -31.24 -9.83
N TYR A 76 16.26 -32.48 -9.84
CA TYR A 76 15.30 -33.00 -10.81
C TYR A 76 14.06 -33.57 -10.10
N HIS A 77 12.95 -33.65 -10.82
CA HIS A 77 11.77 -34.37 -10.35
C HIS A 77 11.98 -35.88 -10.48
N THR A 78 11.58 -36.63 -9.45
CA THR A 78 11.55 -38.09 -9.50
C THR A 78 10.47 -38.54 -10.47
N ASP A 79 10.82 -39.45 -11.38
CA ASP A 79 9.87 -40.03 -12.33
C ASP A 79 9.91 -41.57 -12.27
N THR A 80 8.81 -42.21 -12.66
CA THR A 80 8.65 -43.67 -12.61
C THR A 80 8.25 -44.24 -13.96
N LEU A 81 8.89 -45.33 -14.38
CA LEU A 81 8.64 -46.01 -15.64
C LEU A 81 8.15 -47.44 -15.40
N TYR A 82 6.96 -47.75 -15.90
CA TYR A 82 6.45 -49.11 -15.93
C TYR A 82 7.01 -49.90 -17.13
N LEU A 83 7.64 -51.04 -16.87
CA LEU A 83 8.30 -51.83 -17.90
C LEU A 83 7.33 -52.75 -18.65
N ILE A 84 6.97 -52.38 -19.88
CA ILE A 84 6.19 -53.24 -20.78
C ILE A 84 7.04 -54.24 -21.59
N ASN A 85 8.33 -53.98 -21.75
CA ASN A 85 9.31 -54.83 -22.44
C ASN A 85 10.73 -54.47 -21.99
N LEU A 86 11.70 -55.33 -22.28
CA LEU A 86 13.12 -55.16 -21.92
C LEU A 86 13.94 -54.48 -23.04
N LEU A 87 13.30 -53.77 -23.97
CA LEU A 87 14.01 -53.02 -25.00
C LEU A 87 14.71 -51.79 -24.40
N PRO A 88 15.81 -51.31 -25.00
CA PRO A 88 16.48 -50.10 -24.57
C PRO A 88 15.53 -48.91 -24.40
N LYS A 89 15.61 -48.20 -23.27
CA LYS A 89 14.73 -47.06 -22.95
C LYS A 89 15.47 -45.74 -22.97
N THR A 90 14.82 -44.71 -23.50
CA THR A 90 15.26 -43.33 -23.38
C THR A 90 14.34 -42.62 -22.42
N VAL A 91 14.89 -42.06 -21.34
CA VAL A 91 14.13 -41.39 -20.27
C VAL A 91 14.55 -39.93 -20.22
N TYR A 92 13.59 -39.03 -20.09
CA TYR A 92 13.84 -37.59 -19.98
C TYR A 92 13.41 -37.13 -18.59
N LEU A 93 14.35 -36.64 -17.79
CA LEU A 93 14.07 -36.23 -16.41
C LEU A 93 13.85 -34.71 -16.36
N PRO A 94 12.68 -34.22 -15.91
CA PRO A 94 12.43 -32.78 -15.80
C PRO A 94 13.17 -32.16 -14.62
N GLY A 95 13.86 -31.05 -14.86
CA GLY A 95 14.52 -30.28 -13.81
C GLY A 95 13.51 -29.73 -12.80
N ASN A 96 13.88 -29.74 -11.52
CA ASN A 96 13.10 -29.12 -10.44
C ASN A 96 13.39 -27.62 -10.37
N SER A 97 13.31 -26.96 -11.53
CA SER A 97 13.39 -25.50 -11.63
C SER A 97 11.97 -24.98 -11.65
N THR A 98 11.61 -24.19 -10.64
CA THR A 98 10.37 -23.39 -10.73
C THR A 98 10.63 -22.28 -11.73
N ALA A 99 10.38 -22.54 -13.01
CA ALA A 99 10.28 -21.49 -14.01
C ALA A 99 9.07 -20.64 -13.63
N LEU A 100 9.31 -19.57 -12.86
CA LEU A 100 8.30 -18.57 -12.59
C LEU A 100 7.77 -18.11 -13.94
N LYS A 101 6.46 -18.26 -14.16
CA LYS A 101 5.82 -17.73 -15.36
C LYS A 101 6.20 -16.26 -15.45
N GLU A 102 6.73 -15.86 -16.60
CA GLU A 102 6.93 -14.46 -16.91
C GLU A 102 5.57 -13.78 -16.79
N VAL A 103 5.40 -13.03 -15.71
CA VAL A 103 4.25 -12.16 -15.56
C VAL A 103 4.56 -11.00 -16.48
N GLU A 104 3.90 -10.98 -17.63
CA GLU A 104 3.86 -9.79 -18.46
C GLU A 104 3.26 -8.70 -17.57
N VAL A 105 4.13 -7.88 -17.00
CA VAL A 105 3.72 -6.67 -16.30
C VAL A 105 3.24 -5.76 -17.41
N VAL A 106 1.99 -5.98 -17.86
CA VAL A 106 1.24 -4.96 -18.57
C VAL A 106 1.31 -3.77 -17.64
N GLY A 107 2.22 -2.84 -17.99
CA GLY A 107 2.72 -1.82 -17.08
C GLY A 107 1.53 -1.33 -16.30
N VAL A 108 1.53 -1.61 -14.99
CA VAL A 108 0.38 -1.35 -14.12
C VAL A 108 -0.11 0.01 -14.56
N ARG A 109 -1.34 0.11 -15.06
CA ARG A 109 -1.97 1.42 -15.25
C ARG A 109 -2.05 1.95 -13.85
N ILE A 110 -0.97 2.61 -13.43
CA ILE A 110 -0.81 3.18 -12.11
C ILE A 110 -2.01 4.09 -12.05
N ASN A 111 -2.99 3.72 -11.22
CA ASN A 111 -4.17 4.54 -11.11
C ASN A 111 -3.62 5.94 -10.80
N PRO A 112 -3.93 6.97 -11.59
CA PRO A 112 -3.38 8.31 -11.36
C PRO A 112 -3.64 8.80 -9.93
N SER A 113 -4.57 8.19 -9.20
CA SER A 113 -4.77 8.34 -7.76
C SER A 113 -3.55 7.99 -6.87
N ILE A 114 -2.66 7.08 -7.28
CA ILE A 114 -1.46 6.70 -6.49
C ILE A 114 -0.30 7.70 -6.72
N LEU A 115 -0.31 8.40 -7.86
CA LEU A 115 0.62 9.49 -8.19
C LEU A 115 0.05 10.87 -7.82
N GLY A 116 -1.20 10.92 -7.36
CA GLY A 116 -1.86 12.13 -6.91
C GLY A 116 -1.29 12.59 -5.56
N PRO A 117 -1.21 13.91 -5.31
CA PRO A 117 -0.91 14.43 -3.98
C PRO A 117 -1.91 13.86 -2.97
N ASP A 118 -1.41 13.28 -1.87
CA ASP A 118 -2.24 12.72 -0.81
C ASP A 118 -3.27 13.78 -0.33
N PRO A 119 -4.59 13.49 -0.38
CA PRO A 119 -5.63 14.42 0.07
C PRO A 119 -5.50 14.82 1.55
N GLN A 120 -4.84 13.99 2.35
CA GLN A 120 -4.61 14.21 3.77
C GLN A 120 -3.22 14.81 4.06
N ALA A 121 -2.38 15.02 3.04
CA ALA A 121 -1.09 15.67 3.22
C ALA A 121 -1.31 17.11 3.67
N ARG A 122 -0.79 17.43 4.86
CA ARG A 122 -0.71 18.81 5.31
C ARG A 122 0.15 19.58 4.32
N ALA A 123 -0.39 20.66 3.77
CA ALA A 123 0.37 21.56 2.92
C ALA A 123 1.64 22.01 3.66
N TYR A 124 2.80 21.56 3.19
CA TYR A 124 4.05 22.07 3.71
C TYR A 124 4.20 23.50 3.16
N LYS A 125 4.10 24.49 4.04
CA LYS A 125 4.56 25.84 3.68
C LYS A 125 6.07 25.80 3.75
N ARG A 126 6.75 25.94 2.61
CA ARG A 126 8.13 26.37 2.63
C ARG A 126 8.15 27.70 3.37
N PHE A 127 8.85 27.76 4.50
CA PHE A 127 9.11 29.02 5.18
C PHE A 127 10.02 29.84 4.28
N THR A 128 9.44 30.54 3.31
CA THR A 128 10.14 31.61 2.61
C THR A 128 10.19 32.77 3.59
N PRO A 129 11.39 33.28 3.93
CA PRO A 129 11.49 34.55 4.61
C PRO A 129 10.68 35.60 3.85
N GLU A 130 9.93 36.41 4.57
CA GLU A 130 9.21 37.55 4.01
C GLU A 130 10.17 38.39 3.13
N GLY A 131 9.79 38.67 1.89
CA GLY A 131 10.63 39.39 0.92
C GLY A 131 11.35 38.52 -0.13
N LEU A 132 11.17 37.19 -0.11
CA LEU A 132 11.73 36.27 -1.11
C LEU A 132 10.68 35.50 -1.93
N GLN A 133 9.40 35.85 -1.81
CA GLN A 133 8.35 35.24 -2.65
C GLN A 133 8.63 35.56 -4.13
N GLY A 134 8.92 34.53 -4.94
CA GLY A 134 9.20 34.63 -6.37
C GLY A 134 10.69 34.70 -6.77
N LYS A 135 11.63 34.66 -5.81
CA LYS A 135 13.06 34.74 -6.09
C LYS A 135 13.66 33.32 -6.22
N GLY A 136 14.16 32.97 -7.40
CA GLY A 136 14.63 31.61 -7.73
C GLY A 136 16.03 31.31 -7.19
N ASN A 137 16.45 30.04 -7.21
CA ASN A 137 17.79 29.61 -6.76
C ASN A 137 18.96 30.31 -7.49
N ASN A 138 18.70 30.94 -8.63
CA ASN A 138 19.70 31.62 -9.46
C ASN A 138 19.76 33.14 -9.22
N ASP A 139 18.82 33.68 -8.44
CA ASP A 139 18.91 35.06 -8.00
C ASP A 139 19.95 35.12 -6.88
N ARG A 140 20.77 36.18 -6.85
CA ARG A 140 21.81 36.46 -5.83
C ARG A 140 21.20 36.77 -4.45
N ALA A 141 20.27 35.94 -3.99
CA ALA A 141 19.60 35.98 -2.70
C ALA A 141 20.22 35.00 -1.68
N GLY A 142 21.45 34.54 -1.93
CA GLY A 142 22.25 33.77 -0.98
C GLY A 142 22.95 34.64 0.06
N GLY A 143 22.20 35.55 0.70
CA GLY A 143 22.68 36.32 1.85
C GLY A 143 22.12 35.73 3.13
N LEU A 144 22.93 35.65 4.18
CA LEU A 144 22.43 35.44 5.54
C LEU A 144 21.45 36.58 5.85
N LEU A 145 20.14 36.28 5.90
CA LEU A 145 19.16 37.20 6.43
C LEU A 145 19.39 37.29 7.93
N PHE A 146 20.21 38.26 8.33
CA PHE A 146 20.32 38.62 9.73
C PHE A 146 18.95 39.16 10.16
N ASN A 147 18.29 38.41 11.05
CA ASN A 147 16.94 38.68 11.54
C ASN A 147 16.91 39.87 12.53
N LEU A 148 17.58 40.99 12.21
CA LEU A 148 17.84 42.15 13.08
C LEU A 148 16.63 43.11 13.15
N GLY A 149 15.41 42.58 13.26
CA GLY A 149 14.19 43.42 13.33
C GLY A 149 12.86 42.71 13.06
N TYR A 150 12.89 41.47 12.56
CA TYR A 150 11.69 40.71 12.15
C TYR A 150 10.73 40.33 13.29
N GLY A 151 11.15 40.44 14.57
CA GLY A 151 10.27 40.16 15.71
C GLY A 151 9.09 41.15 15.81
N LYS A 152 9.31 42.44 15.53
CA LYS A 152 8.23 43.45 15.54
C LYS A 152 7.27 43.24 14.37
N TYR A 153 7.80 42.92 13.19
CA TYR A 153 7.01 42.67 11.99
C TYR A 153 6.15 41.40 12.14
N LYS A 154 6.69 40.31 12.69
CA LYS A 154 5.90 39.10 13.00
C LYS A 154 4.73 39.38 13.94
N ARG A 155 4.96 40.15 15.02
CA ARG A 155 3.88 40.56 15.94
C ARG A 155 2.82 41.42 15.24
N GLN A 156 3.23 42.31 14.33
CA GLN A 156 2.30 43.11 13.53
C GLN A 156 1.48 42.23 12.60
N GLN A 157 2.08 41.28 11.91
CA GLN A 157 1.37 40.35 11.04
C GLN A 157 0.40 39.44 11.79
N GLU A 158 0.83 38.89 12.94
CA GLU A 158 -0.07 38.13 13.81
C GLU A 158 -1.25 38.98 14.26
N LYS A 159 -0.99 40.24 14.60
CA LYS A 159 -2.05 41.19 14.96
C LYS A 159 -2.98 41.47 13.79
N ILE A 160 -2.45 41.69 12.59
CA ILE A 160 -3.23 41.88 11.36
C ILE A 160 -4.11 40.66 11.11
N ARG A 161 -3.56 39.44 11.21
CA ARG A 161 -4.33 38.21 11.04
C ARG A 161 -5.47 38.09 12.05
N GLN A 162 -5.21 38.42 13.31
CA GLN A 162 -6.25 38.43 14.35
C GLN A 162 -7.36 39.45 14.04
N LEU A 163 -6.99 40.63 13.53
CA LEU A 163 -7.95 41.66 13.12
C LEU A 163 -8.76 41.20 11.90
N GLU A 164 -8.12 40.63 10.89
CA GLU A 164 -8.81 40.09 9.71
C GLU A 164 -9.77 38.96 10.08
N GLU A 165 -9.34 38.01 10.92
CA GLU A 165 -10.22 36.96 11.43
C GLU A 165 -11.42 37.56 12.15
N ARG A 166 -11.18 38.52 13.05
CA ARG A 166 -12.22 39.27 13.78
C ARG A 166 -13.20 39.93 12.81
N ASP A 167 -12.71 40.67 11.83
CA ASP A 167 -13.52 41.40 10.85
C ASP A 167 -14.39 40.45 10.03
N ARG A 168 -13.88 39.27 9.67
CA ARG A 168 -14.69 38.26 8.96
C ARG A 168 -15.90 37.82 9.77
N TYR A 169 -15.73 37.48 11.05
CA TYR A 169 -16.86 37.08 11.90
C TYR A 169 -17.81 38.24 12.19
N GLN A 170 -17.27 39.46 12.39
CA GLN A 170 -18.11 40.64 12.59
C GLN A 170 -18.96 40.95 11.36
N ASN A 171 -18.41 40.79 10.15
CA ASN A 171 -19.15 40.94 8.91
C ASN A 171 -20.24 39.87 8.76
N GLU A 172 -19.93 38.61 9.05
CA GLU A 172 -20.94 37.53 9.08
C GLU A 172 -22.09 37.86 10.04
N ILE A 173 -21.77 38.28 11.27
CA ILE A 173 -22.77 38.69 12.27
C ILE A 173 -23.60 39.86 11.76
N ASN A 174 -22.97 40.90 11.18
CA ASN A 174 -23.68 42.05 10.64
C ASN A 174 -24.63 41.69 9.49
N THR A 175 -24.25 40.73 8.64
CA THR A 175 -25.08 40.31 7.50
C THR A 175 -26.30 39.51 7.92
N ILE A 176 -26.21 38.74 9.01
CA ILE A 176 -27.30 37.87 9.48
C ILE A 176 -28.18 38.61 10.52
N PHE A 177 -27.53 39.33 11.44
CA PHE A 177 -28.19 40.04 12.53
C PHE A 177 -28.66 41.43 12.08
N THR A 178 -29.57 41.46 11.11
CA THR A 178 -30.19 42.69 10.62
C THR A 178 -31.35 43.12 11.52
N GLU A 179 -31.72 44.40 11.44
CA GLU A 179 -32.85 44.94 12.22
C GLU A 179 -34.15 44.20 11.88
N GLU A 180 -34.36 43.91 10.59
CA GLU A 180 -35.51 43.17 10.07
C GLU A 180 -35.60 41.76 10.64
N TYR A 181 -34.47 41.04 10.68
CA TYR A 181 -34.40 39.67 11.18
C TYR A 181 -34.75 39.58 12.67
N VAL A 182 -34.25 40.52 13.48
CA VAL A 182 -34.54 40.55 14.92
C VAL A 182 -35.98 41.01 15.20
N ALA A 183 -36.49 41.96 14.40
CA ALA A 183 -37.86 42.46 14.53
C ALA A 183 -38.91 41.36 14.28
N ASP A 184 -38.68 40.48 13.30
CA ASP A 184 -39.57 39.35 13.00
C ASP A 184 -39.69 38.37 14.19
N LEU A 185 -38.56 38.06 14.83
CA LEU A 185 -38.51 37.11 15.94
C LEU A 185 -39.07 37.68 17.25
N VAL A 186 -38.73 38.93 17.55
CA VAL A 186 -38.90 39.49 18.91
C VAL A 186 -40.10 40.44 19.01
N LYS A 187 -40.67 40.87 17.88
CA LYS A 187 -41.81 41.81 17.80
C LYS A 187 -41.60 43.15 18.53
N LEU A 188 -40.35 43.51 18.84
CA LEU A 188 -39.99 44.83 19.37
C LEU A 188 -39.87 45.85 18.23
N LYS A 189 -40.12 47.13 18.53
CA LYS A 189 -40.06 48.22 17.55
C LYS A 189 -39.31 49.43 18.11
N GLY A 190 -38.66 50.17 17.23
CA GLY A 190 -38.09 51.49 17.55
C GLY A 190 -36.83 51.41 18.42
N GLN A 191 -36.81 52.19 19.51
CA GLN A 191 -35.60 52.39 20.32
C GLN A 191 -35.22 51.16 21.15
N ASP A 192 -36.22 50.43 21.67
CA ASP A 192 -36.00 49.20 22.42
C ASP A 192 -35.33 48.09 21.58
N LEU A 193 -35.60 48.06 20.27
CA LEU A 193 -34.97 47.11 19.34
C LEU A 193 -33.49 47.43 19.15
N LYS A 194 -33.14 48.71 19.00
CA LYS A 194 -31.76 49.17 18.85
C LYS A 194 -30.96 48.96 20.13
N ASP A 195 -31.58 49.24 21.28
CA ASP A 195 -30.99 48.96 22.58
C ASP A 195 -30.75 47.46 22.78
N PHE A 196 -31.74 46.62 22.45
CA PHE A 196 -31.58 45.15 22.46
C PHE A 196 -30.46 44.67 21.53
N MET A 197 -30.39 45.16 20.30
CA MET A 197 -29.37 44.80 19.32
C MET A 197 -27.96 45.20 19.79
N SER A 198 -27.82 46.33 20.49
CA SER A 198 -26.54 46.77 21.01
C SER A 198 -26.05 45.95 22.20
N MET A 199 -26.97 45.50 23.07
CA MET A 199 -26.66 44.76 24.29
C MET A 199 -26.48 43.26 24.03
N TYR A 200 -27.32 42.69 23.17
CA TYR A 200 -27.40 41.26 22.91
C TYR A 200 -26.86 40.89 21.52
N ARG A 201 -25.80 41.58 21.10
CA ARG A 201 -25.05 41.21 19.90
C ARG A 201 -24.30 39.89 20.17
N PRO A 202 -24.43 38.86 19.31
CA PRO A 202 -23.69 37.61 19.49
C PRO A 202 -22.18 37.85 19.56
N PRO A 203 -21.48 37.34 20.61
CA PRO A 203 -20.03 37.48 20.69
C PRO A 203 -19.35 36.56 19.66
N GLU A 204 -18.28 37.06 19.04
CA GLU A 204 -17.53 36.33 18.00
C GLU A 204 -16.97 35.00 18.48
N GLU A 205 -16.64 34.87 19.77
CA GLU A 205 -16.15 33.63 20.37
C GLU A 205 -17.21 32.53 20.39
N LEU A 206 -18.46 32.86 20.70
CA LEU A 206 -19.56 31.89 20.74
C LEU A 206 -19.89 31.38 19.32
N VAL A 207 -19.87 32.28 18.33
CA VAL A 207 -20.07 31.93 16.92
C VAL A 207 -18.93 31.03 16.40
N LYS A 208 -17.71 31.18 16.92
CA LYS A 208 -16.58 30.30 16.60
C LYS A 208 -16.74 28.91 17.21
N SER A 209 -17.20 28.81 18.46
CA SER A 209 -17.25 27.54 19.18
C SER A 209 -18.39 26.62 18.74
N GLU A 210 -19.55 27.19 18.41
CA GLU A 210 -20.77 26.42 18.11
C GLU A 210 -21.11 26.49 16.62
N ARG A 211 -20.47 25.66 15.79
CA ARG A 211 -20.76 25.56 14.35
C ARG A 211 -21.58 24.29 14.05
N PRO A 212 -22.76 24.39 13.41
CA PRO A 212 -23.43 25.60 12.90
C PRO A 212 -24.10 26.43 14.01
N PHE A 213 -23.94 27.76 13.95
CA PHE A 213 -24.50 28.67 14.96
C PHE A 213 -25.95 29.02 14.63
N ASN A 214 -26.87 28.81 15.57
CA ASN A 214 -28.29 29.12 15.39
C ASN A 214 -28.64 30.50 15.94
N TYR A 215 -28.64 31.50 15.06
CA TYR A 215 -28.95 32.90 15.39
C TYR A 215 -30.39 33.10 15.91
N ALA A 216 -31.36 32.31 15.44
CA ALA A 216 -32.75 32.39 15.91
C ALA A 216 -32.90 31.93 17.36
N MET A 217 -32.23 30.83 17.72
CA MET A 217 -32.30 30.32 19.09
C MET A 217 -31.59 31.26 20.08
N TYR A 218 -30.45 31.83 19.66
CA TYR A 218 -29.71 32.81 20.47
C TYR A 218 -30.54 34.08 20.72
N THR A 219 -31.15 34.66 19.68
CA THR A 219 -32.00 35.85 19.79
C THR A 219 -33.19 35.66 20.72
N ILE A 220 -33.89 34.52 20.63
CA ILE A 220 -35.02 34.19 21.51
C ILE A 220 -34.54 34.06 22.97
N LYS A 221 -33.43 33.36 23.21
CA LYS A 221 -32.85 33.22 24.56
C LYS A 221 -32.44 34.58 25.12
N ALA A 222 -31.79 35.41 24.31
CA ALA A 222 -31.40 36.77 24.67
C ALA A 222 -32.61 37.64 25.00
N TYR A 223 -33.69 37.53 24.23
CA TYR A 223 -34.93 38.26 24.50
C TYR A 223 -35.55 37.87 25.85
N HIS A 224 -35.61 36.58 26.17
CA HIS A 224 -36.06 36.13 27.49
C HIS A 224 -35.18 36.65 28.63
N THR A 225 -33.87 36.80 28.41
CA THR A 225 -32.99 37.43 29.41
C THR A 225 -33.23 38.93 29.51
N TRP A 226 -33.50 39.62 28.41
CA TRP A 226 -33.79 41.06 28.38
C TRP A 226 -35.09 41.39 29.13
N LEU A 227 -36.13 40.57 28.99
CA LEU A 227 -37.39 40.75 29.72
C LEU A 227 -37.23 40.65 31.24
N LYS A 228 -36.22 39.92 31.74
CA LYS A 228 -35.94 39.77 33.18
C LYS A 228 -35.24 40.98 33.79
N LEU A 229 -34.64 41.85 32.98
CA LEU A 229 -33.93 43.04 33.46
C LEU A 229 -34.92 44.17 33.80
N PRO A 230 -34.63 45.01 34.81
CA PRO A 230 -35.42 46.20 35.11
C PRO A 230 -35.33 47.23 33.96
N PRO A 231 -36.36 48.08 33.74
CA PRO A 231 -36.43 48.99 32.59
C PRO A 231 -35.24 49.93 32.42
N GLU A 232 -34.60 50.36 33.51
CA GLU A 232 -33.45 51.27 33.47
C GLU A 232 -32.18 50.61 32.90
N GLN A 233 -32.02 49.30 33.11
CA GLN A 233 -30.89 48.53 32.58
C GLN A 233 -31.10 48.10 31.13
N ARG A 234 -32.27 48.36 30.55
CA ARG A 234 -32.57 48.00 29.15
C ARG A 234 -32.08 49.03 28.15
N ARG A 235 -31.64 50.20 28.61
CA ARG A 235 -31.15 51.30 27.78
C ARG A 235 -29.63 51.41 27.90
N ASN A 236 -28.97 51.74 26.80
CA ASN A 236 -27.55 52.03 26.87
C ASN A 236 -27.29 53.31 27.68
N PRO A 237 -26.25 53.33 28.53
CA PRO A 237 -25.85 54.56 29.20
C PRO A 237 -25.47 55.61 28.15
N PRO A 238 -25.81 56.88 28.35
CA PRO A 238 -25.40 57.94 27.44
C PRO A 238 -23.87 57.98 27.36
N MET A 239 -23.36 58.18 26.14
CA MET A 239 -21.92 58.31 25.91
C MET A 239 -21.35 59.41 26.81
N PRO A 240 -20.20 59.18 27.48
CA PRO A 240 -19.58 60.20 28.31
C PRO A 240 -19.23 61.40 27.44
N VAL A 241 -19.76 62.57 27.80
CA VAL A 241 -19.48 63.81 27.08
C VAL A 241 -18.02 64.16 27.31
N LEU A 242 -17.20 64.12 26.26
CA LEU A 242 -15.81 64.53 26.35
C LEU A 242 -15.79 66.03 26.69
N LYS A 243 -15.13 66.40 27.79
CA LYS A 243 -14.87 67.81 28.08
C LYS A 243 -13.98 68.35 26.97
N VAL A 244 -14.49 69.35 26.25
CA VAL A 244 -13.69 70.09 25.27
C VAL A 244 -12.65 70.88 26.08
N ASN A 245 -11.37 70.55 25.88
CA ASN A 245 -10.24 71.33 26.37
C ASN A 245 -9.82 72.35 25.31
#